data_AF-A0A922LEX2-F1
#
_entry.id   AF-A0A922LEX2-F1
#
_cell.length_a   1.000
_cell.length_b   1.000
_cell.length_c   1.000
_cell.angle_alpha   90.00
_cell.angle_beta   90.00
_cell.angle_gamma   90.00
#
_symmetry.space_group_name_H-M   'P 1'
#
loop_
_entity.id
_entity.type
_entity.pdbx_description
1 polymer ?
#
loop_
_entity_poly.entity_id
_entity_poly.type
_entity_poly.pdbx_seq_one_letter_code
_entity_poly.pdbx_strand_id
1 'polypeptide(L)'
;MIDCGSFLSHSPGTFCVKIYQESTGWHSWIKVTRTCGARTDYGLAWSCRYWFEAQGVYKEVCYCQDRDGCNKATTLFMNNKVILLFTLFLCFILSTKSIFL
;
A
#
# COMPACT_ATOMS: atom_id res chain seq x y z
N MET A 1 -4.40 -2.48 -10.87
CA MET A 1 -5.39 -2.45 -9.77
C MET A 1 -6.02 -3.84 -9.72
N ILE A 2 -6.35 -4.40 -8.55
CA ILE A 2 -7.00 -5.72 -8.54
C ILE A 2 -8.47 -5.57 -8.92
N ASP A 3 -8.91 -6.40 -9.85
CA ASP A 3 -10.29 -6.46 -10.34
C ASP A 3 -10.90 -7.75 -9.82
N CYS A 4 -11.88 -7.63 -8.94
CA CYS A 4 -12.53 -8.77 -8.30
C CYS A 4 -13.97 -8.94 -8.79
N GLY A 5 -14.67 -7.83 -9.07
CA GLY A 5 -16.08 -7.82 -9.45
C GLY A 5 -16.37 -8.11 -10.92
N SER A 6 -15.37 -8.03 -11.80
CA SER A 6 -15.57 -8.25 -13.24
C SER A 6 -15.64 -9.73 -13.63
N PHE A 7 -16.46 -10.04 -14.64
CA PHE A 7 -16.52 -11.35 -15.28
C PHE A 7 -15.22 -11.74 -16.02
N LEU A 8 -14.36 -10.77 -16.32
CA LEU A 8 -13.06 -10.96 -16.95
C LEU A 8 -11.90 -11.00 -15.95
N SER A 9 -12.18 -11.06 -14.65
CA SER A 9 -11.16 -11.04 -13.61
C SER A 9 -10.31 -12.32 -13.62
N HIS A 10 -8.98 -12.14 -13.55
CA HIS A 10 -8.02 -13.26 -13.44
C HIS A 10 -8.11 -13.98 -12.08
N SER A 11 -8.71 -13.32 -11.08
CA SER A 11 -8.98 -13.88 -9.75
C SER A 11 -10.39 -13.48 -9.34
N PRO A 12 -11.44 -14.23 -9.73
CA PRO A 12 -12.82 -13.85 -9.41
C PRO A 12 -13.06 -13.90 -7.89
N GLY A 13 -13.78 -12.91 -7.37
CA GLY A 13 -14.16 -12.87 -5.95
C GLY A 13 -15.00 -11.65 -5.61
N THR A 14 -15.81 -11.74 -4.56
CA THR A 14 -16.69 -10.63 -4.14
C THR A 14 -15.93 -9.52 -3.40
N PHE A 15 -14.81 -9.85 -2.75
CA PHE A 15 -14.06 -8.95 -1.89
C PHE A 15 -12.62 -8.75 -2.37
N CYS A 16 -12.14 -7.52 -2.29
CA CYS A 16 -10.71 -7.24 -2.33
C CYS A 16 -10.09 -7.56 -0.97
N VAL A 17 -9.00 -8.34 -0.97
CA VAL A 17 -8.29 -8.74 0.24
C VAL A 17 -6.88 -8.15 0.25
N LYS A 18 -6.48 -7.60 1.39
CA LYS A 18 -5.09 -7.18 1.67
C LYS A 18 -4.55 -8.00 2.81
N ILE A 19 -3.43 -8.67 2.60
CA ILE A 19 -2.71 -9.42 3.64
C ILE A 19 -1.37 -8.71 3.85
N TYR A 20 -1.18 -8.13 5.03
CA TYR A 20 0.08 -7.57 5.49
C TYR A 20 0.73 -8.58 6.43
N GLN A 21 2.00 -8.89 6.18
CA GLN A 21 2.81 -9.76 7.03
C GLN A 21 4.14 -9.07 7.32
N GLU A 22 4.52 -9.06 8.59
CA GLU A 22 5.76 -8.45 9.06
C GLU A 22 6.47 -9.38 10.04
N SER A 23 7.70 -9.75 9.71
CA SER A 23 8.59 -10.44 10.65
C SER A 23 9.36 -9.42 11.46
N THR A 24 9.19 -9.44 12.77
CA THR A 24 9.97 -8.63 13.70
C THR A 24 11.29 -9.36 14.05
N GLY A 25 12.38 -8.63 14.30
CA GLY A 25 13.69 -9.19 14.65
C GLY A 25 14.81 -9.00 13.60
N TRP A 26 15.90 -9.77 13.73
CA TRP A 26 17.04 -9.71 12.80
C TRP A 26 16.65 -10.36 11.46
N HIS A 27 16.97 -9.72 10.33
CA HIS A 27 16.45 -10.05 9.00
C HIS A 27 14.93 -9.83 8.85
N SER A 28 14.42 -8.75 9.46
CA SER A 28 13.03 -8.33 9.29
C SER A 28 12.62 -8.21 7.83
N TRP A 29 11.40 -8.62 7.52
CA TRP A 29 10.81 -8.47 6.20
C TRP A 29 9.35 -8.08 6.30
N ILE A 30 8.88 -7.41 5.25
CA ILE A 30 7.48 -7.03 5.09
C ILE A 30 6.99 -7.61 3.75
N LYS A 31 5.87 -8.32 3.78
CA LYS A 31 5.19 -8.83 2.60
C LYS A 31 3.75 -8.31 2.58
N VAL A 32 3.37 -7.70 1.46
CA VAL A 32 1.99 -7.27 1.23
C VAL A 32 1.44 -8.03 0.05
N THR A 33 0.46 -8.89 0.30
CA THR A 33 -0.24 -9.67 -0.73
C THR A 33 -1.61 -9.05 -0.96
N ARG A 34 -2.00 -8.89 -2.23
CA ARG A 34 -3.33 -8.40 -2.63
C ARG A 34 -3.95 -9.44 -3.53
N THR A 35 -5.13 -9.92 -3.14
CA THR A 35 -5.88 -10.96 -3.85
C THR A 35 -7.37 -10.68 -3.78
N CYS A 36 -8.16 -11.39 -4.58
CA CYS A 36 -9.60 -11.41 -4.42
C CYS A 36 -10.01 -12.61 -3.55
N GLY A 37 -11.11 -12.45 -2.81
CA GLY A 37 -11.70 -13.50 -1.99
C GLY A 37 -13.20 -13.59 -2.24
N ALA A 38 -13.73 -14.80 -2.36
CA ALA A 38 -15.17 -15.03 -2.55
C ALA A 38 -15.97 -14.84 -1.24
N ARG A 39 -15.33 -15.07 -0.09
CA ARG A 39 -15.91 -14.92 1.25
C ARG A 39 -14.86 -14.33 2.19
N THR A 40 -15.32 -13.79 3.32
CA THR A 40 -14.44 -13.33 4.39
C THR A 40 -14.21 -14.46 5.39
N ASP A 41 -12.97 -14.62 5.85
CA ASP A 41 -12.61 -15.71 6.78
C ASP A 41 -13.24 -15.56 8.17
N TYR A 42 -13.72 -14.37 8.51
CA TYR A 42 -14.26 -14.03 9.83
C TYR A 42 -15.59 -13.26 9.78
N GLY A 43 -16.30 -13.30 8.65
CA GLY A 43 -17.65 -12.73 8.52
C GLY A 43 -17.74 -11.20 8.54
N LEU A 44 -16.61 -10.47 8.57
CA LEU A 44 -16.61 -9.00 8.50
C LEU A 44 -16.01 -8.56 7.15
N ALA A 45 -16.86 -8.01 6.28
CA ALA A 45 -16.52 -7.62 4.92
C ALA A 45 -15.77 -6.26 4.79
N TRP A 46 -15.69 -5.49 5.88
CA TRP A 46 -15.31 -4.07 5.89
C TRP A 46 -14.37 -3.74 7.06
N SER A 47 -13.55 -4.70 7.45
CA SER A 47 -12.70 -4.55 8.64
C SER A 47 -11.39 -5.30 8.46
N CYS A 48 -10.40 -4.93 9.27
CA CYS A 48 -9.13 -5.61 9.39
C CYS A 48 -9.12 -6.48 10.64
N ARG A 49 -8.62 -7.70 10.52
CA ARG A 49 -8.29 -8.56 11.65
C ARG A 49 -6.78 -8.74 11.68
N TYR A 50 -6.20 -8.58 12.86
CA TYR A 50 -4.78 -8.83 13.08
C TYR A 50 -4.55 -9.92 14.12
N TRP A 51 -3.43 -10.62 13.99
CA TRP A 51 -2.94 -11.61 14.94
C TRP A 51 -1.44 -11.83 14.73
N PHE A 52 -0.80 -12.50 15.68
CA PHE A 52 0.56 -12.99 15.53
C PHE A 52 0.53 -14.48 15.18
N GLU A 53 1.29 -14.88 14.16
CA GLU A 53 1.54 -16.29 13.87
C GLU A 53 2.52 -16.88 14.91
N ALA A 54 2.54 -18.20 15.06
CA ALA A 54 3.34 -18.88 16.09
C ALA A 54 4.85 -18.57 16.00
N GLN A 55 5.32 -18.19 14.81
CA GLN A 55 6.70 -17.79 14.52
C GLN A 55 7.00 -16.32 14.86
N GLY A 56 6.07 -15.57 15.44
CA GLY A 56 6.23 -14.16 15.79
C GLY A 56 6.00 -13.17 14.63
N VAL A 57 5.44 -13.65 13.52
CA VAL A 57 5.09 -12.80 12.37
C VAL A 57 3.77 -12.08 12.67
N TYR A 58 3.77 -10.76 12.65
CA TYR A 58 2.55 -9.96 12.69
C TYR A 58 1.82 -10.12 11.37
N LYS A 59 0.52 -10.43 11.43
CA LYS A 59 -0.33 -10.59 10.26
C LYS A 59 -1.61 -9.79 10.42
N GLU A 60 -1.92 -9.00 9.40
CA GLU A 60 -3.16 -8.27 9.28
C GLU A 60 -3.84 -8.64 7.96
N VAL A 61 -5.11 -9.00 8.02
CA VAL A 61 -5.95 -9.28 6.85
C VAL A 61 -7.11 -8.29 6.85
N CYS A 62 -7.25 -7.54 5.78
CA CYS A 62 -8.32 -6.57 5.59
C CYS A 62 -9.15 -6.92 4.36
N TYR A 63 -10.47 -6.73 4.49
CA TYR A 63 -11.43 -6.90 3.40
C TYR A 63 -12.10 -5.56 3.06
N CYS A 64 -12.39 -5.35 1.77
CA CYS A 64 -13.21 -4.25 1.29
C CYS A 64 -13.94 -4.65 0.00
N GLN A 65 -15.09 -4.01 -0.28
CA GLN A 65 -15.92 -4.30 -1.46
C GLN A 65 -16.38 -3.05 -2.21
N ASP A 66 -16.15 -1.84 -1.69
CA ASP A 66 -16.77 -0.60 -2.21
C ASP A 66 -16.48 -0.32 -3.69
N ARG A 67 -15.31 -0.76 -4.17
CA ARG A 67 -14.87 -0.68 -5.57
C ARG A 67 -13.67 -1.59 -5.80
N ASP A 68 -13.42 -1.95 -7.05
CA ASP A 68 -12.20 -2.63 -7.44
C ASP A 68 -10.95 -1.84 -6.99
N GLY A 69 -9.96 -2.57 -6.50
CA GLY A 69 -8.74 -2.00 -5.93
C GLY A 69 -8.94 -1.08 -4.74
N CYS A 70 -9.98 -1.29 -3.92
CA CYS A 70 -10.10 -0.62 -2.64
C CYS A 70 -8.93 -0.99 -1.69
N ASN A 71 -8.30 -2.16 -1.87
CA ASN A 71 -7.13 -2.63 -1.11
C ASN A 71 -5.77 -2.03 -1.54
N LYS A 72 -5.78 -0.94 -2.31
CA LYS A 72 -4.55 -0.25 -2.76
C LYS A 72 -3.77 0.36 -1.58
N ALA A 73 -2.47 0.58 -1.77
CA ALA A 73 -1.70 1.36 -0.80
C ALA A 73 -2.22 2.81 -0.73
N THR A 74 -2.09 3.44 0.42
CA THR A 74 -2.32 4.87 0.57
C THR A 74 -1.36 5.60 -0.36
N THR A 75 -1.89 6.32 -1.34
CA THR A 75 -1.10 7.22 -2.18
C THR A 75 -0.74 8.43 -1.34
N LEU A 76 0.56 8.59 -1.06
CA LEU A 76 1.10 9.84 -0.53
C LEU A 76 1.06 10.86 -1.67
N PHE A 77 0.24 11.90 -1.52
CA PHE A 77 0.25 13.02 -2.46
C PHE A 77 1.43 13.92 -2.13
N MET A 78 2.44 13.95 -2.99
CA MET A 78 3.52 14.93 -2.89
C MET A 78 2.96 16.31 -3.20
N ASN A 79 3.21 17.27 -2.31
CA ASN A 79 2.78 18.64 -2.54
C ASN A 79 3.68 19.28 -3.59
N ASN A 80 3.12 19.54 -4.78
CA ASN A 80 3.85 20.13 -5.92
C ASN A 80 4.52 21.47 -5.57
N LYS A 81 4.00 22.23 -4.58
CA LYS A 81 4.63 23.48 -4.13
C LYS A 81 5.96 23.23 -3.42
N VAL A 82 6.09 22.14 -2.66
CA VAL A 82 7.32 21.78 -1.95
C VAL A 82 8.41 21.40 -2.97
N ILE A 83 8.03 20.63 -4.00
CA ILE A 83 8.94 20.27 -5.09
C ILE A 83 9.41 21.53 -5.82
N LEU A 84 8.50 22.44 -6.18
CA LEU A 84 8.83 23.70 -6.84
C LEU A 84 9.82 24.55 -6.02
N LEU A 85 9.55 24.73 -4.72
CA LEU A 85 10.43 25.49 -3.82
C LEU A 85 11.81 24.86 -3.71
N PHE A 86 11.89 23.53 -3.61
CA PHE A 86 13.16 22.80 -3.57
C PHE A 86 13.95 22.96 -4.88
N THR A 87 13.28 22.89 -6.03
CA THR A 87 13.93 23.12 -7.33
C THR A 87 14.45 24.54 -7.49
N LEU A 88 13.69 25.55 -7.06
CA LEU A 88 14.12 26.96 -7.11
C LEU A 88 15.31 27.21 -6.18
N PHE A 89 15.30 26.62 -4.99
CA PHE A 89 16.40 26.72 -4.04
C PHE A 89 17.69 26.07 -4.57
N LEU A 90 17.59 24.89 -5.18
CA LEU A 90 18.72 24.24 -5.84
C LEU A 90 19.27 25.08 -7.01
N CYS A 91 18.40 25.66 -7.84
CA CYS A 91 18.80 26.56 -8.92
C CYS A 91 19.55 27.79 -8.39
N PHE A 92 19.11 28.36 -7.25
CA PHE A 92 19.78 29.49 -6.61
C PHE A 92 21.18 29.13 -6.08
N ILE A 93 21.34 27.94 -5.49
CA ILE A 93 22.66 27.45 -5.05
C ILE A 93 23.59 27.21 -6.25
N LEU A 94 23.07 26.67 -7.35
CA LEU A 94 23.85 26.42 -8.56
C LEU A 94 24.28 27.73 -9.25
N SER A 95 23.38 28.72 -9.35
CA SER A 95 23.70 30.01 -9.95
C SER A 95 24.73 30.78 -9.14
N THR A 96 24.65 30.74 -7.80
CA THR A 96 25.65 31.38 -6.93
C THR A 96 27.03 30.70 -7.04
N LYS A 97 27.10 29.38 -7.23
CA LYS A 97 28.38 28.68 -7.47
C LYS A 97 29.00 28.99 -8.85
N SER A 98 28.19 29.19 -9.89
CA SER A 98 28.67 29.60 -11.22
C SER A 98 29.14 31.06 -11.30
N ILE A 99 28.76 31.92 -10.35
CA ILE A 99 29.18 33.32 -10.30
C ILE A 99 30.55 33.49 -9.60
N PHE A 100 30.93 32.53 -8.74
CA PHE A 100 32.16 32.56 -7.95
C PHE A 100 33.33 31.74 -8.54
N LEU A 101 33.20 31.27 -9.79
CA LEU A 101 34.21 30.50 -10.54
C LEU A 101 34.47 31.16 -11.89
#